data_AF-A0A2D0I8Q7-F1
#
_entry.id   AF-A0A2D0I8Q7-F1
#
_cell.length_a   1.000
_cell.length_b   1.000
_cell.length_c   1.000
_cell.angle_alpha   90.00
_cell.angle_beta   90.00
_cell.angle_gamma   90.00
#
_symmetry.space_group_name_H-M   'P 1'
#
loop_
_entity.id
_entity.type
_entity.pdbx_description
1 polymer ?
#
loop_
_entity_poly.entity_id
_entity_poly.type
_entity_poly.pdbx_seq_one_letter_code
_entity_poly.pdbx_strand_id
1 'polypeptide(L)'
;MSRNGKYLVIFILSVVVLTPLGLMAQGPAWGEWSPEEIKAMLGYVPESIATTKPLIATLIPDYEIGGLGALASTWVSAIIGVGLVFVVMIGIKKSVKRAS
;
A
#
# COMPACT_ATOMS: atom_id res chain seq x y z
N MET A 1 -1.21 -5.99 31.51
CA MET A 1 -0.58 -5.37 30.32
C MET A 1 0.32 -4.23 30.77
N SER A 2 1.54 -4.11 30.24
CA SER A 2 2.46 -3.02 30.66
C SER A 2 1.88 -1.66 30.29
N ARG A 3 2.29 -0.60 31.01
CA ARG A 3 1.85 0.78 30.74
C ARG A 3 2.11 1.19 29.28
N ASN A 4 3.18 0.68 28.67
CA ASN A 4 3.50 0.94 27.27
C ASN A 4 2.65 0.09 26.30
N GLY A 5 2.31 -1.15 26.70
CA GLY A 5 1.44 -2.03 25.90
C GLY A 5 0.04 -1.44 25.67
N LYS A 6 -0.55 -0.79 26.68
CA LYS A 6 -1.85 -0.11 26.52
C LYS A 6 -1.80 1.07 25.54
N TYR A 7 -0.74 1.88 25.56
CA TYR A 7 -0.59 2.98 24.61
C TYR A 7 -0.36 2.49 23.19
N LEU A 8 0.42 1.42 23.03
CA LEU A 8 0.63 0.78 21.73
C LEU A 8 -0.69 0.26 21.13
N VAL A 9 -1.52 -0.40 21.94
CA VAL A 9 -2.83 -0.91 21.49
C VAL A 9 -3.76 0.25 21.10
N ILE A 10 -3.82 1.31 21.91
CA ILE A 10 -4.63 2.50 21.59
C ILE A 10 -4.15 3.14 20.28
N PHE A 11 -2.84 3.26 20.09
CA PHE A 11 -2.26 3.80 18.86
C PHE A 11 -2.63 2.95 17.64
N ILE A 12 -2.45 1.63 17.71
CA ILE A 12 -2.81 0.72 16.61
C ILE A 12 -4.30 0.81 16.28
N LEU A 13 -5.18 0.79 17.28
CA LEU A 13 -6.62 0.92 17.07
C LEU A 13 -6.97 2.26 16.42
N SER A 14 -6.32 3.35 16.85
CA SER A 14 -6.52 4.67 16.26
C SER A 14 -6.13 4.68 14.78
N VAL A 15 -4.98 4.11 14.43
CA VAL A 15 -4.53 3.99 13.04
C VAL A 15 -5.53 3.15 12.23
N VAL A 16 -5.97 2.00 12.73
CA VAL A 16 -6.94 1.12 12.04
C VAL A 16 -8.25 1.85 11.72
N VAL A 17 -8.76 2.64 12.67
CA VAL A 17 -10.01 3.42 12.47
C VAL A 17 -9.80 4.55 11.45
N LEU A 18 -8.61 5.15 11.41
CA LEU A 18 -8.30 6.25 10.50
C LEU A 18 -7.93 5.77 9.08
N THR A 19 -7.42 4.55 8.90
CA THR A 19 -7.06 3.97 7.60
C THR A 19 -8.15 4.10 6.52
N PRO A 20 -9.43 3.76 6.75
CA PRO A 20 -10.46 3.87 5.71
C PRO A 20 -10.77 5.32 5.27
N LEU A 21 -10.34 6.36 5.99
CA LEU A 21 -10.48 7.74 5.55
C LEU A 21 -9.74 8.00 4.22
N GLY A 22 -8.68 7.24 3.95
CA GLY A 22 -7.97 7.29 2.66
C GLY A 22 -8.84 6.92 1.46
N LEU A 23 -9.88 6.10 1.65
CA LEU A 23 -10.82 5.74 0.57
C LEU A 23 -11.71 6.91 0.12
N MET A 24 -11.80 7.96 0.95
CA MET A 24 -12.55 9.18 0.62
C MET A 24 -11.70 10.20 -0.13
N ALA A 25 -10.38 9.99 -0.23
CA ALA A 25 -9.50 10.89 -0.95
C ALA A 25 -9.78 10.80 -2.46
N GLN A 26 -9.90 11.96 -3.10
CA GLN A 26 -10.02 12.05 -4.55
C GLN A 26 -8.62 12.12 -5.15
N GLY A 27 -8.35 11.26 -6.14
CA GLY A 27 -7.06 11.17 -6.81
C GLY A 27 -6.39 9.80 -6.62
N PRO A 28 -5.26 9.57 -7.31
CA PRO A 28 -4.52 8.31 -7.27
C PRO A 28 -3.87 8.09 -5.91
N ALA A 29 -3.51 6.84 -5.63
CA ALA A 29 -2.74 6.50 -4.45
C ALA A 29 -1.36 7.20 -4.47
N TRP A 30 -0.85 7.53 -3.29
CA TRP A 30 0.46 8.16 -3.16
C TRP A 30 1.53 7.23 -3.74
N GLY A 31 2.25 7.70 -4.76
CA GLY A 31 3.27 6.93 -5.49
C GLY A 31 2.78 6.29 -6.78
N GLU A 32 1.47 6.32 -7.07
CA GLU A 32 0.87 5.76 -8.29
C GLU A 32 0.45 6.85 -9.31
N TRP A 33 1.02 8.05 -9.21
CA TRP A 33 0.68 9.14 -10.15
C TRP A 33 1.16 8.86 -11.57
N SER A 34 0.31 9.22 -12.54
CA SER A 34 0.66 9.21 -13.95
C SER A 34 1.53 10.43 -14.32
N PRO A 35 2.30 10.37 -15.43
CA PRO A 35 3.02 11.52 -15.95
C PRO A 35 2.12 12.75 -16.19
N GLU A 36 0.88 12.54 -16.62
CA GLU A 36 -0.11 13.59 -16.86
C GLU A 36 -0.52 14.29 -15.57
N GLU A 37 -0.73 13.52 -14.49
CA GLU A 37 -1.07 14.06 -13.18
C GLU A 37 0.09 14.86 -12.58
N ILE A 38 1.32 14.35 -12.72
CA ILE A 38 2.52 15.07 -12.30
C ILE A 38 2.69 16.37 -13.10
N LYS A 39 2.44 16.33 -14.41
CA LYS A 39 2.43 17.54 -15.24
C LYS A 39 1.35 18.53 -14.80
N ALA A 40 0.18 18.05 -14.41
CA ALA A 40 -0.89 18.92 -13.90
C ALA A 40 -0.51 19.58 -12.56
N MET A 41 0.20 18.87 -11.68
CA MET A 41 0.64 19.37 -10.37
C MET A 41 1.85 20.31 -10.46
N LEU A 42 2.83 19.99 -11.31
CA LEU A 42 4.13 20.67 -11.37
C LEU A 42 4.31 21.56 -12.61
N GLY A 43 3.44 21.44 -13.61
CA GLY A 43 3.57 22.11 -14.91
C GLY A 43 4.50 21.41 -15.91
N TYR A 44 5.25 20.39 -15.48
CA TYR A 44 6.15 19.60 -16.33
C TYR A 44 6.30 18.17 -15.81
N VAL A 45 6.84 17.27 -16.64
CA VAL A 45 7.18 15.89 -16.24
C VAL A 45 8.70 15.81 -16.07
N PRO A 46 9.22 15.47 -14.87
CA PRO A 46 10.63 15.19 -14.70
C PRO A 46 11.10 14.06 -15.63
N GLU A 47 12.28 14.21 -16.24
CA GLU A 47 12.83 13.23 -17.20
C GLU A 47 12.99 11.82 -16.58
N SER A 48 13.32 11.76 -15.29
CA SER A 48 13.38 10.51 -14.54
C SER A 48 12.04 9.77 -14.59
N ILE A 49 10.92 10.47 -14.39
CA ILE A 49 9.58 9.87 -14.43
C ILE A 49 9.19 9.48 -15.86
N ALA A 50 9.53 10.32 -16.84
CA ALA A 50 9.24 10.04 -18.24
C ALA A 50 9.94 8.77 -18.77
N THR A 51 11.09 8.42 -18.20
CA THR A 51 11.90 7.27 -18.62
C THR A 51 11.83 6.09 -17.66
N THR A 52 11.26 6.27 -16.47
CA THR A 52 11.12 5.20 -15.48
C THR A 52 10.14 4.16 -15.99
N LYS A 53 10.62 2.92 -16.11
CA LYS A 53 9.77 1.75 -16.25
C LYS A 53 9.57 1.12 -14.89
N PRO A 54 8.35 0.63 -14.57
CA PRO A 54 8.12 -0.06 -13.31
C PRO A 54 9.09 -1.25 -13.19
N LEU A 55 9.75 -1.35 -12.04
CA LEU A 55 10.76 -2.38 -11.77
C LEU A 55 10.14 -3.79 -11.78
N ILE A 56 8.86 -3.86 -11.42
CA ILE A 56 8.03 -5.06 -11.35
C ILE A 56 6.68 -4.68 -11.94
N ALA A 57 6.11 -5.55 -12.79
CA ALA A 57 4.74 -5.36 -13.28
C ALA A 57 3.75 -5.37 -12.09
N THR A 58 2.70 -4.57 -12.18
CA THR A 58 1.61 -4.54 -11.19
C THR A 58 0.97 -5.93 -11.12
N LEU A 59 0.97 -6.53 -9.92
CA LEU A 59 0.48 -7.89 -9.71
C LEU A 59 -1.04 -8.01 -9.96
N ILE A 60 -1.79 -6.99 -9.56
CA ILE A 60 -3.23 -6.85 -9.78
C ILE A 60 -3.49 -5.42 -10.24
N PRO A 61 -3.61 -5.18 -11.57
CA PRO A 61 -3.91 -3.85 -12.10
C PRO A 61 -5.22 -3.31 -11.53
N ASP A 62 -5.21 -2.04 -11.13
CA ASP A 62 -6.37 -1.31 -10.57
C ASP A 62 -7.07 -2.01 -9.39
N TYR A 63 -6.39 -2.99 -8.78
CA TYR A 63 -6.95 -3.85 -7.73
C TYR A 63 -8.21 -4.62 -8.19
N GLU A 64 -8.43 -4.74 -9.50
CA GLU A 64 -9.57 -5.42 -10.10
C GLU A 64 -9.27 -6.89 -10.39
N ILE A 65 -10.21 -7.74 -9.98
CA ILE A 65 -10.13 -9.18 -10.20
C ILE A 65 -11.31 -9.57 -11.08
N GLY A 66 -11.01 -10.11 -12.27
CA GLY A 66 -12.03 -10.52 -13.22
C GLY A 66 -13.04 -11.48 -12.59
N GLY A 67 -14.33 -11.21 -12.78
CA GLY A 67 -15.42 -11.99 -12.21
C GLY A 67 -15.87 -11.58 -10.80
N LEU A 68 -15.20 -10.61 -10.16
CA LEU A 68 -15.63 -9.99 -8.91
C LEU A 68 -16.12 -8.56 -9.15
N GLY A 69 -17.13 -8.12 -8.39
CA GLY A 69 -17.54 -6.71 -8.40
C GLY A 69 -16.49 -5.82 -7.72
N ALA A 70 -16.44 -4.53 -8.08
CA ALA A 70 -15.41 -3.60 -7.62
C ALA A 70 -15.11 -3.68 -6.11
N LEU A 71 -16.15 -3.63 -5.26
CA LEU A 71 -16.00 -3.71 -3.81
C LEU A 71 -15.37 -5.02 -3.35
N ALA A 72 -15.79 -6.15 -3.92
CA ALA A 72 -15.21 -7.45 -3.62
C ALA A 72 -13.76 -7.57 -4.09
N SER A 73 -13.45 -7.06 -5.29
CA SER A 73 -12.08 -6.99 -5.81
C SER A 73 -11.17 -6.18 -4.89
N THR A 74 -11.62 -5.02 -4.41
CA THR A 74 -10.86 -4.19 -3.46
C THR A 74 -10.57 -4.94 -2.16
N TRP A 75 -11.56 -5.58 -1.54
CA TRP A 75 -11.35 -6.32 -0.29
C TRP A 75 -10.40 -7.50 -0.47
N VAL A 76 -10.55 -8.28 -1.55
CA VAL A 76 -9.68 -9.42 -1.84
C VAL A 76 -8.25 -8.95 -2.09
N SER A 77 -8.06 -7.92 -2.93
CA SER A 77 -6.76 -7.31 -3.19
C SER A 77 -6.09 -6.80 -1.91
N ALA A 78 -6.85 -6.15 -1.02
CA ALA A 78 -6.34 -5.67 0.27
C ALA A 78 -5.87 -6.82 1.18
N ILE A 79 -6.62 -7.91 1.26
CA ILE A 79 -6.25 -9.10 2.06
C ILE A 79 -4.96 -9.73 1.51
N ILE A 80 -4.85 -9.86 0.19
CA ILE A 80 -3.64 -10.38 -0.46
C ILE A 80 -2.43 -9.50 -0.14
N GLY A 81 -2.57 -8.19 -0.28
CA GLY A 81 -1.51 -7.22 0.03
C GLY A 81 -1.04 -7.32 1.48
N VAL A 82 -1.98 -7.33 2.44
CA VAL A 82 -1.66 -7.50 3.87
C VAL A 82 -0.95 -8.84 4.12
N GLY A 83 -1.45 -9.93 3.54
CA GLY A 83 -0.84 -11.25 3.64
C GLY A 83 0.62 -11.27 3.16
N LEU A 84 0.89 -10.67 2.00
CA LEU A 84 2.23 -10.55 1.43
C LEU A 84 3.18 -9.77 2.36
N VAL A 85 2.72 -8.66 2.93
CA VAL A 85 3.50 -7.88 3.91
C VAL A 85 3.87 -8.75 5.12
N PHE A 86 2.91 -9.49 5.69
CA PHE A 86 3.20 -10.39 6.81
C PHE A 86 4.21 -11.48 6.44
N VAL A 87 4.09 -12.08 5.25
CA VAL A 87 5.03 -13.09 4.76
C VAL A 87 6.45 -12.51 4.67
N VAL A 88 6.60 -11.32 4.07
CA VAL A 88 7.89 -10.62 3.97
C VAL A 88 8.46 -10.33 5.36
N MET A 89 7.66 -9.76 6.27
CA MET A 89 8.11 -9.43 7.63
C MET A 89 8.53 -10.66 8.43
N ILE A 90 7.79 -11.78 8.31
CA ILE A 90 8.16 -13.05 8.92
C ILE A 90 9.45 -13.59 8.30
N GLY A 91 9.60 -13.48 6.98
CA GLY A 91 10.82 -13.84 6.25
C GLY A 91 12.04 -13.08 6.79
N ILE A 92 11.94 -11.75 6.87
CA ILE A 92 12.98 -10.88 7.43
C ILE A 92 13.32 -11.29 8.87
N LYS A 93 12.31 -11.47 9.72
CA LYS A 93 12.50 -11.91 11.11
C LYS A 93 13.26 -13.24 11.19
N LYS A 94 12.91 -14.22 10.35
CA LYS A 94 13.61 -15.52 10.31
C LYS A 94 15.06 -15.36 9.86
N SER A 95 15.33 -14.53 8.86
CA SER A 95 16.68 -14.26 8.37
C SER A 95 17.56 -13.57 9.42
N VAL A 96 17.02 -12.60 10.17
CA VAL A 96 17.73 -11.92 11.27
C VAL A 96 18.08 -12.90 12.39
N LYS A 97 17.12 -13.75 12.82
CA LYS A 97 17.36 -14.75 13.87
C LYS A 97 18.40 -15.80 13.46
N ARG A 98 18.55 -16.09 12.17
CA ARG A 98 19.53 -17.05 11.66
C ARG A 98 20.96 -16.49 11.65
N ALA A 99 21.12 -15.17 11.72
CA ALA A 99 22.40 -14.47 11.66
C ALA A 99 22.96 -14.04 13.03
N SER A 100 22.23 -14.27 14.14
CA SER A 100 22.70 -14.06 15.53
C SER A 100 22.89 -15.38 16.26
#